data_AF-A0A2W7AZV9-F1
#
_entry.id   AF-A0A2W7AZV9-F1
#
_cell.length_a   1.000
_cell.length_b   1.000
_cell.length_c   1.000
_cell.angle_alpha   90.00
_cell.angle_beta   90.00
_cell.angle_gamma   90.00
#
_symmetry.space_group_name_H-M   'P 1'
#
loop_
_entity.id
_entity.type
_entity.pdbx_description
1 polymer ?
#
loop_
_entity_poly.entity_id
_entity_poly.type
_entity_poly.pdbx_seq_one_letter_code
_entity_poly.pdbx_strand_id
1 'polypeptide(L)'
;VSINSEAPNPNTFFTVRNDSSLPKRLQVTAYRWTQTEPSTPTLTPTDEVVLFPLLLTLEPNQSRQLRLGVTAPPTTTEKTYRVIVEELPSPQTQGSQGMGLNMRLKMSIPVFFQPSQPQGQPGITNLVNNNGKFAFNLTNTGNAHYMAKEIQVTGTDSSGKSVWQKSRQGWYVLANSAIPYDLELPKTDCQKVTNLTVDVKTDNKTNVSQSLPTPQGICPKN
;
A
#
# COMPACT_ATOMS: atom_id res chain seq x y z
N VAL A 1 -4.03 2.63 -8.93
CA VAL A 1 -4.49 4.02 -9.19
C VAL A 1 -4.51 4.74 -7.85
N SER A 2 -3.83 5.89 -7.76
CA SER A 2 -3.85 6.79 -6.60
C SER A 2 -4.25 8.19 -7.05
N ILE A 3 -4.72 9.01 -6.11
CA ILE A 3 -4.99 10.42 -6.34
C ILE A 3 -3.99 11.22 -5.52
N ASN A 4 -3.19 12.05 -6.18
CA ASN A 4 -2.26 12.97 -5.53
C ASN A 4 -2.77 14.39 -5.76
N SER A 5 -2.83 15.20 -4.72
CA SER A 5 -3.29 16.59 -4.78
C SER A 5 -2.48 17.45 -3.81
N GLU A 6 -2.20 18.70 -4.15
CA GLU A 6 -1.57 19.64 -3.22
C GLU A 6 -2.60 20.11 -2.17
N ALA A 7 -2.16 20.44 -0.96
CA ALA A 7 -3.02 21.04 0.06
C ALA A 7 -2.85 22.57 0.15
N PRO A 8 -3.92 23.35 0.36
CA PRO A 8 -5.33 22.96 0.27
C PRO A 8 -5.80 22.94 -1.20
N ASN A 9 -6.46 21.86 -1.63
CA ASN A 9 -7.13 21.81 -2.92
C ASN A 9 -8.61 21.43 -2.76
N PRO A 10 -9.54 22.37 -2.98
CA PRO A 10 -10.97 22.11 -2.83
C PRO A 10 -11.57 21.33 -4.01
N ASN A 11 -10.82 21.13 -5.10
CA ASN A 11 -11.31 20.65 -6.40
C ASN A 11 -10.37 19.61 -7.03
N THR A 12 -10.38 18.40 -6.48
CA THR A 12 -9.86 17.21 -7.16
C THR A 12 -11.03 16.38 -7.69
N PHE A 13 -10.89 15.75 -8.85
CA PHE A 13 -11.97 14.97 -9.45
C PHE A 13 -11.51 13.56 -9.81
N PHE A 14 -12.40 12.59 -9.64
CA PHE A 14 -12.19 11.23 -10.14
C PHE A 14 -13.49 10.69 -10.75
N THR A 15 -13.35 9.75 -11.68
CA THR A 15 -14.50 9.18 -12.40
C THR A 15 -14.75 7.77 -11.94
N VAL A 16 -16.01 7.45 -11.67
CA VAL A 16 -16.50 6.08 -11.53
C VAL A 16 -17.34 5.73 -12.75
N ARG A 17 -17.28 4.47 -13.17
CA ARG A 17 -17.99 3.97 -14.34
C ARG A 17 -18.66 2.64 -14.00
N ASN A 18 -19.86 2.45 -14.53
CA ASN A 18 -20.57 1.18 -14.50
C ASN A 18 -20.35 0.45 -15.83
N ASP A 19 -19.49 -0.56 -15.84
CA ASP A 19 -19.24 -1.41 -17.02
C ASP A 19 -20.19 -2.60 -17.14
N SER A 20 -21.21 -2.68 -16.27
CA SER A 20 -22.19 -3.77 -16.30
C SER A 20 -23.45 -3.41 -17.09
N SER A 21 -24.27 -4.42 -17.39
CA SER A 21 -25.57 -4.29 -18.02
C SER A 21 -26.71 -3.95 -17.05
N LEU A 22 -26.43 -3.84 -15.74
CA LEU A 22 -27.42 -3.54 -14.71
C LEU A 22 -27.12 -2.20 -14.02
N PRO A 23 -28.13 -1.46 -13.52
CA PRO A 23 -27.90 -0.26 -12.73
C PRO A 23 -27.14 -0.58 -11.43
N LYS A 24 -26.17 0.26 -11.09
CA LYS A 24 -25.37 0.13 -9.85
C LYS A 24 -25.63 1.29 -8.90
N ARG A 25 -25.92 0.99 -7.64
CA ARG A 25 -25.97 1.99 -6.56
C ARG A 25 -24.64 2.01 -5.86
N LEU A 26 -23.98 3.15 -5.85
CA LEU A 26 -22.66 3.32 -5.25
C LEU A 26 -22.75 4.25 -4.04
N GLN A 27 -22.08 3.89 -2.97
CA GLN A 27 -21.78 4.73 -1.82
C GLN A 27 -20.29 5.07 -1.83
N VAL A 28 -19.97 6.32 -1.52
CA VAL A 28 -18.60 6.83 -1.48
C VAL A 28 -18.33 7.45 -0.11
N THR A 29 -17.26 7.00 0.53
CA THR A 29 -16.85 7.44 1.87
C THR A 29 -15.36 7.73 1.92
N ALA A 30 -14.92 8.61 2.81
CA ALA A 30 -13.50 8.90 3.03
C ALA A 30 -13.11 8.56 4.47
N TYR A 31 -11.90 8.05 4.64
CA TYR A 31 -11.31 7.76 5.93
C TYR A 31 -9.89 8.30 5.97
N ARG A 32 -9.46 8.78 7.13
CA ARG A 32 -8.04 9.00 7.40
C ARG A 32 -7.34 7.65 7.47
N TRP A 33 -6.22 7.55 6.77
CA TRP A 33 -5.47 6.31 6.63
C TRP A 33 -4.15 6.41 7.36
N THR A 34 -3.92 5.47 8.27
CA THR A 34 -2.62 5.19 8.88
C THR A 34 -2.25 3.72 8.67
N GLN A 35 -1.00 3.35 8.93
CA GLN A 35 -0.57 1.96 8.80
C GLN A 35 0.53 1.65 9.80
N THR A 36 0.49 0.45 10.34
CA THR A 36 1.54 -0.13 11.19
C THR A 36 2.08 -1.43 10.59
N GLU A 37 1.35 -2.02 9.65
CA GLU A 37 1.66 -3.30 9.01
C GLU A 37 1.66 -3.14 7.48
N PRO A 38 2.40 -4.00 6.75
CA PRO A 38 2.32 -4.03 5.30
C PRO A 38 0.90 -4.23 4.81
N SER A 39 0.48 -3.46 3.80
CA SER A 39 -0.78 -3.63 3.06
C SER A 39 -2.08 -3.63 3.88
N THR A 40 -2.03 -3.33 5.18
CA THR A 40 -3.21 -3.35 6.07
C THR A 40 -3.50 -1.93 6.57
N PRO A 41 -4.39 -1.18 5.89
CA PRO A 41 -4.69 0.19 6.29
C PRO A 41 -5.54 0.22 7.56
N THR A 42 -5.16 1.06 8.52
CA THR A 42 -6.02 1.48 9.62
C THR A 42 -6.82 2.69 9.19
N LEU A 43 -8.15 2.56 9.18
CA LEU A 43 -9.08 3.57 8.69
C LEU A 43 -9.85 4.18 9.85
N THR A 44 -9.82 5.52 9.94
CA THR A 44 -10.55 6.29 10.95
C THR A 44 -11.46 7.30 10.27
N PRO A 45 -12.70 7.52 10.75
CA PRO A 45 -13.58 8.56 10.21
C PRO A 45 -12.92 9.94 10.22
N THR A 46 -13.26 10.78 9.25
CA THR A 46 -12.68 12.13 9.11
C THR A 46 -13.67 13.09 8.45
N ASP A 47 -13.64 14.35 8.90
CA ASP A 47 -14.39 15.47 8.31
C ASP A 47 -13.47 16.39 7.49
N GLU A 48 -12.17 16.06 7.38
CA GLU A 48 -11.18 16.84 6.62
C GLU A 48 -11.34 16.65 5.10
N VAL A 49 -12.10 15.64 4.66
CA VAL A 49 -12.32 15.30 3.25
C VAL A 49 -13.78 15.51 2.89
N VAL A 50 -14.02 16.36 1.89
CA VAL A 50 -15.34 16.61 1.32
C VAL A 50 -15.49 15.83 0.02
N LEU A 51 -16.50 14.98 -0.05
CA LEU A 51 -16.82 14.16 -1.22
C LEU A 51 -18.22 14.50 -1.74
N PHE A 52 -18.38 14.58 -3.06
CA PHE A 52 -19.70 14.79 -3.66
C PHE A 52 -19.80 14.20 -5.08
N PRO A 53 -20.89 13.49 -5.43
CA PRO A 53 -21.94 12.99 -4.53
C PRO A 53 -21.47 11.79 -3.69
N LEU A 54 -22.03 11.62 -2.48
CA LEU A 54 -21.74 10.49 -1.59
C LEU A 54 -22.53 9.22 -1.94
N LEU A 55 -23.69 9.38 -2.58
CA LEU A 55 -24.57 8.31 -3.00
C LEU A 55 -25.04 8.60 -4.42
N LEU A 56 -24.92 7.62 -5.31
CA LEU A 56 -25.31 7.78 -6.71
C LEU A 56 -25.75 6.45 -7.32
N THR A 57 -26.62 6.53 -8.31
CA THR A 57 -26.96 5.42 -9.19
C THR A 57 -26.32 5.66 -10.54
N LEU A 58 -25.67 4.64 -11.09
CA LEU A 58 -25.15 4.62 -12.45
C LEU A 58 -25.93 3.61 -13.27
N GLU A 59 -26.56 4.09 -14.33
CA GLU A 59 -27.16 3.24 -15.35
C GLU A 59 -26.09 2.44 -16.11
N PRO A 60 -26.46 1.39 -16.85
CA PRO A 60 -25.53 0.60 -17.66
C PRO A 60 -24.66 1.49 -18.55
N ASN A 61 -23.34 1.25 -18.53
CA ASN A 61 -22.32 2.01 -19.28
C ASN A 61 -22.18 3.49 -18.88
N GLN A 62 -22.88 3.97 -17.85
CA GLN A 62 -22.80 5.34 -17.38
C GLN A 62 -21.51 5.59 -16.61
N SER A 63 -20.97 6.80 -16.74
CA SER A 63 -19.88 7.31 -15.91
C SER A 63 -20.30 8.56 -15.17
N ARG A 64 -19.77 8.78 -13.96
CA ARG A 64 -19.99 9.98 -13.18
C ARG A 64 -18.69 10.48 -12.59
N GLN A 65 -18.47 11.78 -12.69
CA GLN A 65 -17.37 12.45 -12.01
C GLN A 65 -17.77 12.78 -10.57
N LEU A 66 -16.88 12.48 -9.63
CA LEU A 66 -17.00 12.84 -8.22
C LEU A 66 -15.98 13.91 -7.89
N ARG A 67 -16.41 14.86 -7.07
CA ARG A 67 -15.56 15.87 -6.46
C ARG A 67 -15.01 15.34 -5.13
N LEU A 68 -13.73 15.58 -4.94
CA LEU A 68 -12.96 15.36 -3.73
C LEU A 68 -12.25 16.67 -3.40
N GLY A 69 -12.56 17.25 -2.25
CA GLY A 69 -11.86 18.39 -1.69
C GLY A 69 -11.29 18.05 -0.32
N VAL A 70 -10.23 18.76 0.08
CA VAL A 70 -9.75 18.70 1.46
C VAL A 70 -9.78 20.07 2.09
N THR A 71 -10.36 20.11 3.28
CA THR A 71 -10.49 21.31 4.14
C THR A 71 -9.37 21.41 5.15
N ALA A 72 -8.51 20.39 5.24
CA ALA A 72 -7.31 20.41 6.05
C ALA A 72 -6.43 21.63 5.70
N PRO A 73 -5.86 22.32 6.70
CA PRO A 73 -4.86 23.35 6.43
C PRO A 73 -3.64 22.71 5.73
N PRO A 74 -2.90 23.48 4.92
CA PRO A 74 -1.62 23.03 4.39
C PRO A 74 -0.69 22.62 5.54
N THR A 75 -0.03 21.48 5.37
CA THR A 75 0.89 20.90 6.35
C THR A 75 2.27 20.68 5.74
N THR A 76 3.29 20.63 6.58
CA THR A 76 4.67 20.31 6.16
C THR A 76 4.87 18.80 5.90
N THR A 77 3.90 17.97 6.30
CA THR A 77 3.86 16.53 6.09
C THR A 77 2.58 16.15 5.36
N GLU A 78 2.67 15.20 4.44
CA GLU A 78 1.57 14.68 3.65
C GLU A 78 0.45 14.10 4.54
N LYS A 79 -0.80 14.38 4.19
CA LYS A 79 -1.97 13.74 4.81
C LYS A 79 -2.52 12.64 3.91
N THR A 80 -2.81 11.50 4.50
CA THR A 80 -3.16 10.27 3.80
C THR A 80 -4.59 9.85 4.10
N TYR A 81 -5.34 9.55 3.04
CA TYR A 81 -6.74 9.14 3.13
C TYR A 81 -7.02 7.94 2.22
N ARG A 82 -8.14 7.28 2.48
CA ARG A 82 -8.72 6.27 1.59
C ARG A 82 -10.14 6.67 1.24
N VAL A 83 -10.41 6.76 -0.05
CA VAL A 83 -11.77 6.86 -0.57
C VAL A 83 -12.26 5.46 -0.87
N ILE A 84 -13.33 5.04 -0.21
CA ILE A 84 -13.97 3.77 -0.42
C ILE A 84 -15.18 3.98 -1.32
N VAL A 85 -15.18 3.31 -2.47
CA VAL A 85 -16.33 3.25 -3.39
C VAL A 85 -16.92 1.85 -3.27
N GLU A 86 -18.13 1.74 -2.74
CA GLU A 86 -18.80 0.48 -2.45
C GLU A 86 -20.13 0.39 -3.19
N GLU A 87 -20.37 -0.75 -3.83
CA GLU A 87 -21.65 -1.06 -4.45
C GLU A 87 -22.65 -1.56 -3.40
N LEU A 88 -23.76 -0.84 -3.28
CA LEU A 88 -24.88 -1.21 -2.42
C LEU A 88 -25.76 -2.26 -3.12
N PRO A 89 -26.35 -3.21 -2.37
CA PRO A 89 -27.31 -4.15 -2.92
C PRO A 89 -28.45 -3.44 -3.67
N SER A 90 -28.87 -3.97 -4.82
CA SER A 90 -30.03 -3.46 -5.56
C SER A 90 -31.23 -4.41 -5.41
N PRO A 91 -32.49 -3.90 -5.36
CA PRO A 91 -33.68 -4.76 -5.23
C PRO A 91 -33.85 -5.73 -6.40
N GLN A 92 -33.42 -5.34 -7.61
CA GLN A 92 -33.54 -6.14 -8.83
C GLN A 92 -32.69 -7.43 -8.81
N THR A 93 -31.63 -7.49 -7.99
CA THR A 93 -30.77 -8.68 -7.86
C THR A 93 -31.29 -9.70 -6.85
N GLN A 94 -32.40 -9.42 -6.15
CA GLN A 94 -33.00 -10.34 -5.18
C GLN A 94 -33.88 -11.43 -5.82
N GLY A 95 -34.15 -11.36 -7.14
CA GLY A 95 -35.08 -12.27 -7.85
C GLY A 95 -34.43 -13.32 -8.75
N SER A 96 -33.14 -13.23 -9.06
CA SER A 96 -32.46 -14.20 -9.93
C SER A 96 -31.93 -15.37 -9.10
N GLN A 97 -32.76 -16.40 -8.92
CA GLN A 97 -32.38 -17.75 -8.46
C GLN A 97 -31.52 -18.48 -9.52
N GLY A 98 -30.37 -17.90 -9.87
CA GLY A 98 -29.31 -18.60 -10.57
C GLY A 98 -28.11 -18.69 -9.64
N MET A 99 -27.34 -19.77 -9.69
CA MET A 99 -26.03 -19.93 -9.03
C MET A 99 -24.97 -18.94 -9.57
N GLY A 100 -25.32 -17.66 -9.72
CA GLY A 100 -24.43 -16.58 -10.11
C GLY A 100 -23.82 -15.97 -8.87
N LEU A 101 -22.49 -15.98 -8.79
CA LEU A 101 -21.74 -15.24 -7.79
C LEU A 101 -22.08 -13.74 -7.91
N ASN A 102 -22.88 -13.21 -6.98
CA ASN A 102 -23.18 -11.78 -6.90
C ASN A 102 -21.95 -11.03 -6.37
N MET A 103 -20.98 -10.75 -7.24
CA MET A 103 -19.80 -9.97 -6.90
C MET A 103 -20.17 -8.49 -6.74
N ARG A 104 -19.96 -7.94 -5.53
CA ARG A 104 -20.14 -6.51 -5.25
C ARG A 104 -18.79 -5.80 -5.33
N LEU A 105 -18.78 -4.64 -5.97
CA LEU A 105 -17.59 -3.81 -6.05
C LEU A 105 -17.30 -3.14 -4.70
N LYS A 106 -16.07 -3.27 -4.20
CA LYS A 106 -15.55 -2.45 -3.09
C LYS A 106 -14.12 -2.03 -3.41
N MET A 107 -13.94 -0.78 -3.83
CA MET A 107 -12.64 -0.23 -4.19
C MET A 107 -12.12 0.70 -3.09
N SER A 108 -10.84 0.60 -2.77
CA SER A 108 -10.16 1.45 -1.79
C SER A 108 -9.06 2.27 -2.47
N ILE A 109 -9.36 3.53 -2.77
CA ILE A 109 -8.49 4.42 -3.53
C ILE A 109 -7.61 5.22 -2.55
N PRO A 110 -6.27 5.12 -2.62
CA PRO A 110 -5.37 5.96 -1.84
C PRO A 110 -5.39 7.40 -2.37
N VAL A 111 -5.53 8.34 -1.44
CA VAL A 111 -5.54 9.77 -1.70
C VAL A 111 -4.51 10.45 -0.82
N PHE A 112 -3.64 11.23 -1.44
CA PHE A 112 -2.51 11.88 -0.79
C PHE A 112 -2.60 13.39 -0.99
N PHE A 113 -2.60 14.11 0.13
CA PHE A 113 -2.55 15.57 0.15
C PHE A 113 -1.14 16.03 0.51
N GLN A 114 -0.42 16.48 -0.49
CA GLN A 114 1.02 16.68 -0.46
C GLN A 114 1.40 18.06 0.09
N PRO A 115 2.53 18.15 0.83
CA PRO A 115 3.15 19.44 1.12
C PRO A 115 3.71 20.04 -0.19
N SER A 116 4.06 21.33 -0.18
CA SER A 116 4.59 22.03 -1.38
C SER A 116 5.88 21.41 -1.94
N GLN A 117 6.66 20.71 -1.11
CA GLN A 117 7.84 19.96 -1.52
C GLN A 117 7.74 18.54 -0.96
N PRO A 118 7.04 17.63 -1.65
CA PRO A 118 6.90 16.26 -1.22
C PRO A 118 8.20 15.50 -1.46
N GLN A 119 8.74 14.91 -0.39
CA GLN A 119 9.95 14.11 -0.42
C GLN A 119 9.78 12.87 0.46
N GLY A 120 9.69 11.70 -0.18
CA GLY A 120 9.90 10.42 0.51
C GLY A 120 11.39 10.14 0.69
N GLN A 121 11.78 9.62 1.85
CA GLN A 121 13.17 9.24 2.15
C GLN A 121 13.21 7.77 2.57
N PRO A 122 13.39 6.85 1.59
CA PRO A 122 13.46 5.43 1.87
C PRO A 122 14.65 5.06 2.74
N GLY A 123 14.47 4.05 3.60
CA GLY A 123 15.54 3.45 4.39
C GLY A 123 15.19 2.02 4.78
N ILE A 124 16.20 1.28 5.23
CA ILE A 124 16.06 -0.09 5.75
C ILE A 124 16.78 -0.13 7.11
N THR A 125 16.06 -0.56 8.14
CA THR A 125 16.59 -0.63 9.51
C THR A 125 16.19 -1.95 10.18
N ASN A 126 16.76 -2.22 11.35
CA ASN A 126 16.41 -3.37 12.20
C ASN A 126 16.50 -4.73 11.49
N LEU A 127 17.53 -4.93 10.66
CA LEU A 127 17.77 -6.24 10.07
C LEU A 127 18.15 -7.22 11.18
N VAL A 128 17.31 -8.23 11.38
CA VAL A 128 17.51 -9.26 12.39
C VAL A 128 17.20 -10.62 11.79
N ASN A 129 18.00 -11.61 12.16
CA ASN A 129 17.70 -12.99 11.86
C ASN A 129 17.55 -13.77 13.16
N ASN A 130 16.42 -14.47 13.29
CA ASN A 130 16.15 -15.37 14.38
C ASN A 130 15.90 -16.78 13.82
N ASN A 131 16.98 -17.56 13.69
CA ASN A 131 16.91 -18.98 13.31
C ASN A 131 16.17 -19.26 11.99
N GLY A 132 16.48 -18.50 10.94
CA GLY A 132 15.83 -18.61 9.63
C GLY A 132 14.61 -17.72 9.45
N LYS A 133 14.18 -17.03 10.51
CA LYS A 133 13.18 -15.95 10.44
C LYS A 133 13.91 -14.63 10.31
N PHE A 134 13.97 -14.12 9.09
CA PHE A 134 14.60 -12.84 8.82
C PHE A 134 13.55 -11.73 8.79
N ALA A 135 13.82 -10.65 9.52
CA ALA A 135 12.95 -9.49 9.61
C ALA A 135 13.74 -8.18 9.44
N PHE A 136 13.08 -7.16 8.94
CA PHE A 136 13.61 -5.82 8.75
C PHE A 136 12.46 -4.80 8.67
N ASN A 137 12.78 -3.52 8.82
CA ASN A 137 11.82 -2.44 8.65
C ASN A 137 12.15 -1.64 7.40
N LEU A 138 11.12 -1.36 6.58
CA LEU A 138 11.19 -0.27 5.61
C LEU A 138 10.78 1.03 6.29
N THR A 139 11.64 2.04 6.22
CA THR A 139 11.43 3.33 6.90
C THR A 139 11.27 4.45 5.90
N ASN A 140 10.47 5.44 6.29
CA ASN A 140 10.38 6.71 5.58
C ASN A 140 10.58 7.87 6.57
N THR A 141 11.74 8.52 6.51
CA THR A 141 12.05 9.73 7.31
C THR A 141 11.65 11.01 6.59
N GLY A 142 11.05 10.90 5.42
CA GLY A 142 10.59 12.01 4.60
C GLY A 142 9.20 12.51 4.98
N ASN A 143 8.80 13.61 4.35
CA ASN A 143 7.54 14.28 4.60
C ASN A 143 6.39 13.86 3.65
N ALA A 144 6.66 12.99 2.68
CA ALA A 144 5.67 12.38 1.80
C ALA A 144 5.92 10.87 1.68
N HIS A 145 4.89 10.11 1.30
CA HIS A 145 5.06 8.68 1.07
C HIS A 145 6.05 8.36 -0.05
N TYR A 146 6.52 7.11 -0.08
CA TYR A 146 7.03 6.47 -1.28
C TYR A 146 6.36 5.10 -1.45
N MET A 147 6.44 4.53 -2.65
CA MET A 147 5.99 3.17 -2.92
C MET A 147 7.19 2.24 -3.13
N ALA A 148 7.31 1.21 -2.28
CA ALA A 148 8.22 0.11 -2.54
C ALA A 148 7.65 -0.74 -3.70
N LYS A 149 8.28 -0.67 -4.87
CA LYS A 149 7.86 -1.42 -6.07
C LYS A 149 8.28 -2.88 -5.97
N GLU A 150 9.52 -3.12 -5.58
CA GLU A 150 10.07 -4.45 -5.41
C GLU A 150 10.92 -4.48 -4.15
N ILE A 151 10.72 -5.52 -3.35
CA ILE A 151 11.55 -5.86 -2.21
C ILE A 151 12.16 -7.21 -2.53
N GLN A 152 13.48 -7.24 -2.68
CA GLN A 152 14.24 -8.43 -2.97
C GLN A 152 15.15 -8.73 -1.78
N VAL A 153 15.10 -9.97 -1.28
CA VAL A 153 16.05 -10.46 -0.30
C VAL A 153 16.91 -11.52 -0.96
N THR A 154 18.22 -11.34 -0.89
CA THR A 154 19.21 -12.23 -1.48
C THR A 154 20.10 -12.79 -0.37
N GLY A 155 20.25 -14.10 -0.31
CA GLY A 155 21.19 -14.80 0.57
C GLY A 155 22.41 -15.26 -0.22
N THR A 156 23.60 -14.87 0.22
CA THR A 156 24.87 -15.30 -0.38
C THR A 156 25.65 -16.22 0.55
N ASP A 157 26.42 -17.14 -0.02
CA ASP A 157 27.39 -17.95 0.73
C ASP A 157 28.71 -17.20 1.01
N SER A 158 29.67 -17.86 1.64
CA SER A 158 30.99 -17.29 1.98
C SER A 158 31.83 -16.88 0.76
N SER A 159 31.50 -17.38 -0.43
CA SER A 159 32.15 -16.97 -1.69
C SER A 159 31.46 -15.77 -2.35
N GLY A 160 30.35 -15.28 -1.78
CA GLY A 160 29.53 -14.22 -2.36
C GLY A 160 28.55 -14.73 -3.43
N LYS A 161 28.44 -16.05 -3.64
CA LYS A 161 27.51 -16.61 -4.61
C LYS A 161 26.09 -16.58 -4.03
N SER A 162 25.12 -16.10 -4.82
CA SER A 162 23.71 -16.19 -4.47
C SER A 162 23.28 -17.65 -4.39
N VAL A 163 22.86 -18.07 -3.20
CA VAL A 163 22.34 -19.43 -2.93
C VAL A 163 20.84 -19.42 -2.67
N TRP A 164 20.26 -18.25 -2.44
CA TRP A 164 18.84 -18.08 -2.17
C TRP A 164 18.40 -16.67 -2.53
N GLN A 165 17.18 -16.53 -3.04
CA GLN A 165 16.60 -15.23 -3.35
C GLN A 165 15.07 -15.28 -3.28
N LYS A 166 14.45 -14.22 -2.79
CA LYS A 166 13.00 -14.04 -2.80
C LYS A 166 12.65 -12.59 -3.07
N SER A 167 11.81 -12.37 -4.08
CA SER A 167 11.22 -11.06 -4.35
C SER A 167 9.75 -11.05 -3.92
N ARG A 168 9.27 -9.91 -3.45
CA ARG A 168 7.85 -9.60 -3.29
C ARG A 168 7.56 -8.17 -3.73
N GLN A 169 6.33 -7.94 -4.15
CA GLN A 169 5.83 -6.57 -4.32
C GLN A 169 5.75 -5.90 -2.95
N GLY A 170 6.20 -4.64 -2.91
CA GLY A 170 6.08 -3.80 -1.72
C GLY A 170 4.75 -3.06 -1.69
N TRP A 171 4.66 -2.07 -0.80
CA TRP A 171 3.49 -1.22 -0.66
C TRP A 171 3.92 0.22 -0.39
N TYR A 172 2.95 1.11 -0.17
CA TYR A 172 3.21 2.46 0.32
C TYR A 172 3.88 2.42 1.70
N VAL A 173 4.87 3.29 1.90
CA VAL A 173 5.49 3.59 3.19
C VAL A 173 5.22 5.07 3.48
N LEU A 174 4.27 5.35 4.38
CA LEU A 174 3.80 6.71 4.66
C LEU A 174 4.90 7.57 5.28
N ALA A 175 4.75 8.89 5.20
CA ALA A 175 5.67 9.83 5.83
C ALA A 175 5.87 9.53 7.32
N ASN A 176 7.10 9.66 7.81
CA ASN A 176 7.47 9.41 9.21
C ASN A 176 7.01 8.04 9.76
N SER A 177 7.06 6.99 8.93
CA SER A 177 6.63 5.64 9.32
C SER A 177 7.72 4.59 9.14
N ALA A 178 7.56 3.48 9.87
CA ALA A 178 8.35 2.27 9.72
C ALA A 178 7.39 1.09 9.57
N ILE A 179 7.59 0.26 8.55
CA ILE A 179 6.73 -0.87 8.22
C ILE A 179 7.55 -2.16 8.35
N PRO A 180 7.15 -3.09 9.21
CA PRO A 180 7.87 -4.34 9.41
C PRO A 180 7.65 -5.28 8.23
N TYR A 181 8.70 -5.99 7.84
CA TYR A 181 8.66 -7.07 6.87
C TYR A 181 9.40 -8.27 7.45
N ASP A 182 8.82 -9.44 7.26
CA ASP A 182 9.41 -10.70 7.65
C ASP A 182 9.32 -11.71 6.51
N LEU A 183 10.23 -12.68 6.58
CA LEU A 183 10.24 -13.84 5.71
C LEU A 183 10.94 -15.01 6.40
N GLU A 184 10.43 -16.20 6.12
CA GLU A 184 11.06 -17.44 6.54
C GLU A 184 11.91 -17.99 5.39
N LEU A 185 13.15 -18.34 5.70
CA LEU A 185 14.05 -19.04 4.79
C LEU A 185 13.87 -20.55 4.93
N PRO A 186 13.83 -21.31 3.82
CA PRO A 186 13.84 -22.77 3.88
C PRO A 186 15.10 -23.27 4.59
N LYS A 187 14.95 -24.29 5.46
CA LYS A 187 16.06 -24.85 6.24
C LYS A 187 17.24 -25.32 5.38
N THR A 188 16.97 -25.81 4.17
CA THR A 188 17.97 -26.31 3.21
C THR A 188 18.90 -25.22 2.69
N ASP A 189 18.41 -23.98 2.61
CA ASP A 189 19.12 -22.86 2.00
C ASP A 189 19.80 -22.02 3.09
N CYS A 190 19.09 -21.84 4.20
CA CYS A 190 19.52 -21.08 5.37
C CYS A 190 20.86 -21.54 6.01
N GLN A 191 21.24 -22.81 5.86
CA GLN A 191 22.55 -23.31 6.32
C GLN A 191 23.73 -22.81 5.46
N LYS A 192 23.47 -22.45 4.20
CA LYS A 192 24.49 -22.02 3.24
C LYS A 192 24.65 -20.51 3.18
N VAL A 193 23.68 -19.76 3.69
CA VAL A 193 23.70 -18.31 3.68
C VAL A 193 24.60 -17.78 4.81
N THR A 194 25.55 -16.92 4.46
CA THR A 194 26.45 -16.22 5.39
C THR A 194 26.26 -14.71 5.37
N ASN A 195 25.45 -14.20 4.44
CA ASN A 195 25.04 -12.81 4.38
C ASN A 195 23.65 -12.68 3.73
N LEU A 196 22.80 -11.83 4.29
CA LEU A 196 21.53 -11.43 3.70
C LEU A 196 21.60 -9.99 3.22
N THR A 197 21.15 -9.72 2.00
CA THR A 197 21.00 -8.37 1.47
C THR A 197 19.54 -8.12 1.15
N VAL A 198 19.01 -6.98 1.59
CA VAL A 198 17.69 -6.48 1.23
C VAL A 198 17.87 -5.34 0.24
N ASP A 199 17.34 -5.50 -0.96
CA ASP A 199 17.31 -4.47 -1.99
C ASP A 199 15.87 -4.03 -2.23
N VAL A 200 15.62 -2.72 -2.20
CA VAL A 200 14.30 -2.14 -2.40
C VAL A 200 14.34 -1.17 -3.56
N LYS A 201 13.55 -1.46 -4.59
CA LYS A 201 13.28 -0.53 -5.69
C LYS A 201 12.07 0.32 -5.36
N THR A 202 12.16 1.62 -5.55
CA THR A 202 11.11 2.58 -5.21
C THR A 202 10.54 3.28 -6.44
N ASP A 203 9.40 3.94 -6.26
CA ASP A 203 8.79 4.81 -7.28
C ASP A 203 9.53 6.13 -7.48
N ASN A 204 10.10 6.70 -6.42
CA ASN A 204 10.88 7.94 -6.45
C ASN A 204 12.33 7.76 -6.95
N LYS A 205 12.71 6.57 -7.44
CA LYS A 205 14.05 6.20 -7.95
C LYS A 205 15.17 6.21 -6.89
N THR A 206 14.85 6.43 -5.62
CA THR A 206 15.79 6.27 -4.50
C THR A 206 15.77 4.82 -4.02
N ASN A 207 16.45 3.94 -4.75
CA ASN A 207 16.60 2.55 -4.33
C ASN A 207 17.49 2.48 -3.09
N VAL A 208 17.18 1.55 -2.17
CA VAL A 208 17.96 1.36 -0.94
C VAL A 208 18.36 -0.09 -0.78
N SER A 209 19.56 -0.31 -0.23
CA SER A 209 20.13 -1.63 0.00
C SER A 209 20.72 -1.68 1.41
N GLN A 210 20.56 -2.80 2.10
CA GLN A 210 21.17 -3.03 3.41
C GLN A 210 21.48 -4.51 3.59
N SER A 211 22.60 -4.81 4.24
CA SER A 211 23.04 -6.19 4.46
C SER A 211 23.17 -6.54 5.93
N LEU A 212 22.90 -7.80 6.25
CA LEU A 212 23.11 -8.43 7.55
C LEU A 212 24.12 -9.57 7.38
N PRO A 213 25.38 -9.38 7.82
CA PRO A 213 26.35 -10.46 7.91
C PRO A 213 25.91 -11.51 8.93
N THR A 214 25.91 -12.78 8.54
CA THR A 214 25.55 -13.92 9.38
C THR A 214 26.62 -15.00 9.31
N PRO A 215 27.86 -14.73 9.76
CA PRO A 215 29.02 -15.61 9.53
C PRO A 215 28.89 -16.99 10.19
N GLN A 216 28.02 -17.14 11.19
CA GLN A 216 27.75 -18.41 11.85
C GLN A 216 26.62 -19.23 11.18
N GLY A 217 26.09 -18.74 10.05
CA GLY A 217 24.89 -19.26 9.42
C GLY A 217 23.63 -18.58 9.94
N ILE A 218 22.51 -18.81 9.25
CA ILE A 218 21.22 -18.15 9.53
C ILE A 218 20.30 -19.06 10.37
N CYS A 219 20.58 -20.36 10.40
CA CYS A 219 19.75 -21.36 11.06
C CYS A 219 20.43 -21.95 12.30
N PRO A 220 19.65 -22.57 13.21
CA PRO A 220 20.21 -23.32 14.34
C PRO A 220 21.21 -24.36 13.84
N LYS A 221 22.32 -24.50 14.56
CA LYS A 221 23.20 -25.65 14.39
C LYS A 221 22.50 -26.85 15.05
N ASN A 222 22.20 -27.87 14.26
CA ASN A 222 21.76 -29.17 14.77
C ASN A 222 22.92 -29.85 15.52
#